data_AF-A0A9C6TJD9-F1
#
_entry.id   AF-A0A9C6TJD9-F1
#
_cell.length_a   1.000
_cell.length_b   1.000
_cell.length_c   1.000
_cell.angle_alpha   90.00
_cell.angle_beta   90.00
_cell.angle_gamma   90.00
#
_symmetry.space_group_name_H-M   'P 1'
#
loop_
_entity.id
_entity.type
_entity.pdbx_description
1 polymer ?
#
loop_
_entity_poly.entity_id
_entity_poly.type
_entity_poly.pdbx_seq_one_letter_code
_entity_poly.pdbx_strand_id
1 'polypeptide(L)'
;MEKMMKSNTMFALLFVLISNLFATIYCTQPLAPALYVFGDSLVDNGNNNWIPDVAKSNYYPYGSNFFAGPTGRFSNGKNLVDFLAEYMGLPYPPPYLSKEGPSSLTGINYASGAAGIVEYTGSQVGVVLPLDEQLANFQMTITRDLPIHMTQSQISEHLSKAIYLLSIGNNDYLINYLGAFTGVSPTSTVYAPEPFADLLINTLEKQLQQLYKLGARKIILNDLCPLGCTPMYLKTRPHKGACVDEINALVQHFNKRLPSMLQRLSSTLTGAVFVQGNVYATATEIILNPTKYGCI
;
A
#
# COMPACT_ATOMS: atom_id res chain seq x y z
N MET A 1 18.14 -21.10 -58.93
CA MET A 1 16.88 -20.51 -58.41
C MET A 1 16.21 -21.39 -57.35
N GLU A 2 15.98 -22.68 -57.60
CA GLU A 2 15.28 -23.60 -56.69
C GLU A 2 15.88 -23.71 -55.27
N LYS A 3 17.21 -23.74 -55.17
CA LYS A 3 17.94 -23.82 -53.88
C LYS A 3 17.75 -22.55 -53.01
N MET A 4 17.59 -21.40 -53.66
CA MET A 4 17.42 -20.09 -53.00
C MET A 4 15.98 -19.93 -52.50
N MET A 5 15.00 -20.38 -53.28
CA MET A 5 13.59 -20.43 -52.86
C MET A 5 13.38 -21.30 -51.62
N LYS A 6 13.95 -22.51 -51.59
CA LYS A 6 13.83 -23.43 -50.42
C LYS A 6 14.43 -22.83 -49.14
N SER A 7 15.51 -22.07 -49.25
CA SER A 7 16.14 -21.38 -48.11
C SER A 7 15.26 -20.27 -47.52
N ASN A 8 14.59 -19.49 -48.38
CA ASN A 8 13.70 -18.41 -47.93
C ASN A 8 12.40 -18.95 -47.31
N THR A 9 11.88 -20.07 -47.80
CA THR A 9 10.70 -20.73 -47.19
C THR A 9 11.01 -21.26 -45.80
N MET A 10 12.22 -21.80 -45.60
CA MET A 10 12.65 -22.34 -44.30
C MET A 10 12.85 -21.23 -43.25
N PHE A 11 13.41 -20.08 -43.66
CA PHE A 11 13.55 -18.91 -42.79
C PHE A 11 12.21 -18.30 -42.40
N ALA A 12 11.26 -18.22 -43.33
CA ALA A 12 9.91 -17.74 -43.04
C ALA A 12 9.15 -18.66 -42.07
N LEU A 13 9.28 -19.98 -42.23
CA LEU A 13 8.71 -20.96 -41.30
C LEU A 13 9.35 -20.88 -39.91
N LEU A 14 10.67 -20.70 -39.83
CA LEU A 14 11.38 -20.52 -38.55
C LEU A 14 10.96 -19.21 -37.86
N PHE A 15 10.79 -18.12 -38.61
CA PHE A 15 10.31 -16.84 -38.08
C PHE A 15 8.86 -16.94 -37.57
N VAL A 16 7.98 -17.64 -38.30
CA VAL A 16 6.60 -17.92 -37.85
C VAL A 16 6.56 -18.83 -36.63
N LEU A 17 7.43 -19.84 -36.55
CA LEU A 17 7.55 -20.71 -35.37
C LEU A 17 8.08 -19.94 -34.16
N ILE A 18 9.12 -19.12 -34.34
CA ILE A 18 9.68 -18.26 -33.29
C ILE A 18 8.66 -17.20 -32.85
N SER A 19 7.94 -16.56 -33.78
CA SER A 19 6.88 -15.61 -33.45
C SER A 19 5.70 -16.26 -32.73
N ASN A 20 5.38 -17.53 -33.04
CA ASN A 20 4.36 -18.29 -32.30
C ASN A 20 4.87 -18.77 -30.92
N LEU A 21 6.18 -19.09 -30.78
CA LEU A 21 6.81 -19.36 -29.48
C LEU A 21 6.86 -18.11 -28.59
N PHE A 22 7.01 -16.91 -29.17
CA PHE A 22 6.87 -15.64 -28.47
C PHE A 22 5.40 -15.20 -28.31
N ALA A 23 4.47 -15.68 -29.14
CA ALA A 23 3.03 -15.44 -28.95
C ALA A 23 2.45 -16.30 -27.81
N THR A 24 3.14 -17.38 -27.42
CA THR A 24 2.98 -18.02 -26.11
C THR A 24 3.78 -17.31 -25.02
N ILE A 25 3.77 -15.97 -25.00
CA ILE A 25 3.84 -15.29 -23.70
C ILE A 25 2.62 -15.79 -22.96
N TYR A 26 2.84 -16.52 -21.86
CA TYR A 26 1.77 -16.88 -20.94
C TYR A 26 1.01 -15.60 -20.61
N CYS A 27 -0.15 -15.40 -21.24
CA CYS A 27 -1.08 -14.37 -20.82
C CYS A 27 -1.73 -14.93 -19.55
N THR A 28 -0.96 -14.93 -18.46
CA THR A 28 -1.48 -15.25 -17.13
C THR A 28 -2.57 -14.23 -16.89
N GLN A 29 -3.83 -14.70 -16.94
CA GLN A 29 -4.97 -13.86 -16.61
C GLN A 29 -4.74 -13.28 -15.21
N PRO A 30 -4.98 -11.98 -14.99
CA PRO A 30 -4.77 -11.37 -13.68
C PRO A 30 -5.54 -12.13 -12.59
N LEU A 31 -4.92 -12.28 -11.41
CA LEU A 31 -5.53 -13.00 -10.27
C LEU A 31 -6.79 -12.29 -9.73
N ALA A 32 -6.89 -10.99 -9.99
CA ALA A 32 -8.05 -10.16 -9.70
C ALA A 32 -8.12 -9.03 -10.74
N PRO A 33 -9.29 -8.41 -10.97
CA PRO A 33 -9.42 -7.41 -12.02
C PRO A 33 -8.74 -6.08 -11.68
N ALA A 34 -8.55 -5.77 -10.38
CA ALA A 34 -7.93 -4.54 -9.93
C ALA A 34 -7.25 -4.67 -8.56
N LEU A 35 -6.26 -3.81 -8.33
CA LEU A 35 -5.62 -3.57 -7.04
C LEU A 35 -5.80 -2.11 -6.61
N TYR A 36 -6.65 -1.86 -5.62
CA TYR A 36 -6.83 -0.54 -5.02
C TYR A 36 -6.01 -0.43 -3.74
N VAL A 37 -5.26 0.66 -3.57
CA VAL A 37 -4.29 0.80 -2.46
C VAL A 37 -4.59 2.04 -1.64
N PHE A 38 -4.56 1.90 -0.33
CA PHE A 38 -4.72 2.97 0.66
C PHE A 38 -3.61 2.84 1.68
N GLY A 39 -3.13 3.96 2.19
CA GLY A 39 -2.05 3.90 3.16
C GLY A 39 -1.21 5.13 3.29
N ASP A 40 -0.04 4.91 3.86
CA ASP A 40 0.99 5.92 4.06
C ASP A 40 2.15 5.77 3.06
N SER A 41 3.31 6.34 3.41
CA SER A 41 4.55 6.30 2.63
C SER A 41 5.03 4.89 2.30
N LEU A 42 4.67 3.87 3.09
CA LEU A 42 5.09 2.48 2.84
C LEU A 42 4.50 1.92 1.53
N VAL A 43 3.40 2.51 1.06
CA VAL A 43 2.69 2.07 -0.15
C VAL A 43 2.42 3.21 -1.12
N ASP A 44 2.76 4.47 -0.82
CA ASP A 44 2.70 5.58 -1.78
C ASP A 44 3.70 5.38 -2.93
N ASN A 45 3.29 5.80 -4.12
CA ASN A 45 4.07 5.77 -5.35
C ASN A 45 4.15 7.12 -6.09
N GLY A 46 3.61 8.19 -5.52
CA GLY A 46 3.79 9.55 -6.04
C GLY A 46 2.66 10.54 -5.75
N ASN A 47 1.68 10.22 -4.91
CA ASN A 47 0.61 11.19 -4.58
C ASN A 47 1.19 12.44 -3.88
N ASN A 48 2.19 12.29 -3.01
CA ASN A 48 2.79 13.43 -2.31
C ASN A 48 3.47 14.45 -3.23
N ASN A 49 3.76 14.09 -4.49
CA ASN A 49 4.31 15.05 -5.45
C ASN A 49 3.34 16.20 -5.73
N TRP A 50 2.04 15.95 -5.58
CA TRP A 50 0.94 16.82 -6.00
C TRP A 50 0.25 17.57 -4.87
N ILE A 51 0.71 17.39 -3.62
CA ILE A 51 0.21 18.14 -2.46
C ILE A 51 1.31 19.06 -1.89
N PRO A 52 0.93 20.18 -1.25
CA PRO A 52 1.87 21.11 -0.65
C PRO A 52 2.28 20.62 0.75
N ASP A 53 3.24 19.69 0.79
CA ASP A 53 3.86 19.15 1.99
C ASP A 53 5.39 19.02 1.83
N VAL A 54 6.08 18.57 2.88
CA VAL A 54 7.52 18.24 2.83
C VAL A 54 7.78 16.74 2.74
N ALA A 55 6.76 15.89 2.89
CA ALA A 55 6.89 14.43 2.85
C ALA A 55 6.99 13.92 1.40
N LYS A 56 8.10 14.24 0.72
CA LYS A 56 8.34 13.86 -0.68
C LYS A 56 9.54 12.95 -0.83
N SER A 57 9.48 12.09 -1.85
CA SER A 57 10.53 11.14 -2.24
C SER A 57 10.74 11.13 -3.76
N ASN A 58 10.51 12.26 -4.42
CA ASN A 58 10.71 12.48 -5.87
C ASN A 58 12.09 13.07 -6.21
N TYR A 59 13.12 12.71 -5.43
CA TYR A 59 14.49 13.15 -5.63
C TYR A 59 15.47 12.03 -5.24
N TYR A 60 16.72 12.11 -5.73
CA TYR A 60 17.76 11.13 -5.41
C TYR A 60 18.07 11.11 -3.90
N PRO A 61 18.27 9.94 -3.24
CA PRO A 61 18.50 8.60 -3.82
C PRO A 61 17.24 7.75 -4.04
N TYR A 62 16.03 8.29 -3.81
CA TYR A 62 14.79 7.56 -4.06
C TYR A 62 14.67 7.18 -5.55
N GLY A 63 14.09 6.03 -5.82
CA GLY A 63 13.93 5.50 -7.18
C GLY A 63 15.23 5.20 -7.96
N SER A 64 16.42 5.24 -7.34
CA SER A 64 17.70 4.92 -8.00
C SER A 64 17.76 3.51 -8.61
N ASN A 65 17.00 2.56 -8.06
CA ASN A 65 16.81 1.19 -8.54
C ASN A 65 15.43 0.97 -9.18
N PHE A 66 14.66 2.03 -9.44
CA PHE A 66 13.38 1.94 -10.13
C PHE A 66 13.54 2.39 -11.59
N PHE A 67 12.92 1.68 -12.52
CA PHE A 67 13.13 1.91 -13.96
C PHE A 67 12.74 3.34 -14.42
N ALA A 68 11.79 3.98 -13.73
CA ALA A 68 11.33 5.34 -14.01
C ALA A 68 12.02 6.42 -13.15
N GLY A 69 13.03 6.06 -12.36
CA GLY A 69 13.70 6.98 -11.43
C GLY A 69 12.82 7.38 -10.24
N PRO A 70 13.04 8.56 -9.64
CA PRO A 70 12.36 9.00 -8.42
C PRO A 70 10.90 9.41 -8.67
N THR A 71 9.98 8.46 -8.60
CA THR A 71 8.55 8.73 -8.82
C THR A 71 7.81 9.27 -7.59
N GLY A 72 8.43 9.29 -6.41
CA GLY A 72 7.74 9.51 -5.13
C GLY A 72 7.42 8.23 -4.36
N ARG A 73 8.01 7.09 -4.72
CA ARG A 73 8.09 5.93 -3.82
C ARG A 73 9.11 6.22 -2.72
N PHE A 74 8.74 6.00 -1.46
CA PHE A 74 9.65 6.12 -0.30
C PHE A 74 10.61 4.92 -0.19
N SER A 75 11.24 4.57 -1.31
CA SER A 75 12.19 3.49 -1.49
C SER A 75 13.18 3.89 -2.58
N ASN A 76 14.34 3.26 -2.60
CA ASN A 76 15.23 3.36 -3.75
C ASN A 76 14.67 2.62 -4.98
N GLY A 77 13.69 1.74 -4.83
CA GLY A 77 13.14 0.94 -5.91
C GLY A 77 11.64 0.71 -5.81
N LYS A 78 11.23 -0.50 -6.17
CA LYS A 78 9.87 -1.00 -5.96
C LYS A 78 9.48 -0.96 -4.48
N ASN A 79 8.21 -0.71 -4.20
CA ASN A 79 7.61 -0.92 -2.87
C ASN A 79 6.71 -2.17 -2.88
N LEU A 80 6.05 -2.47 -1.75
CA LEU A 80 5.17 -3.64 -1.59
C LEU A 80 4.08 -3.72 -2.67
N VAL A 81 3.51 -2.58 -3.06
CA VAL A 81 2.43 -2.50 -4.05
C VAL A 81 2.89 -3.02 -5.40
N ASP A 82 4.11 -2.67 -5.80
CA ASP A 82 4.65 -3.07 -7.09
C ASP A 82 4.83 -4.59 -7.15
N PHE A 83 5.44 -5.18 -6.10
CA PHE A 83 5.60 -6.64 -6.01
C PHE A 83 4.26 -7.37 -5.99
N LEU A 84 3.25 -6.82 -5.29
CA LEU A 84 1.91 -7.39 -5.27
C LEU A 84 1.23 -7.30 -6.65
N ALA A 85 1.35 -6.17 -7.35
CA ALA A 85 0.82 -6.01 -8.70
C ALA A 85 1.45 -7.01 -9.68
N GLU A 86 2.77 -7.20 -9.63
CA GLU A 86 3.48 -8.20 -10.45
C GLU A 86 2.99 -9.61 -10.17
N TYR A 87 2.88 -9.98 -8.89
CA TYR A 87 2.38 -11.28 -8.49
C TYR A 87 0.95 -11.53 -8.99
N MET A 88 0.13 -10.47 -9.02
CA MET A 88 -1.25 -10.53 -9.51
C MET A 88 -1.37 -10.51 -11.04
N GLY A 89 -0.28 -10.28 -11.77
CA GLY A 89 -0.33 -10.08 -13.23
C GLY A 89 -1.00 -8.76 -13.64
N LEU A 90 -0.95 -7.74 -12.77
CA LEU A 90 -1.51 -6.41 -13.01
C LEU A 90 -0.42 -5.37 -13.31
N PRO A 91 -0.74 -4.30 -14.06
CA PRO A 91 0.14 -3.12 -14.12
C PRO A 91 0.24 -2.45 -12.74
N TYR A 92 1.27 -1.64 -12.54
CA TYR A 92 1.42 -0.90 -11.29
C TYR A 92 0.29 0.13 -11.15
N PRO A 93 -0.47 0.14 -10.04
CA PRO A 93 -1.55 1.11 -9.85
C PRO A 93 -0.97 2.53 -9.86
N PRO A 94 -1.42 3.46 -10.73
CA PRO A 94 -0.91 4.82 -10.74
C PRO A 94 -1.33 5.60 -9.47
N PRO A 95 -0.59 6.65 -9.06
CA PRO A 95 -1.05 7.53 -8.00
C PRO A 95 -2.29 8.29 -8.45
N TYR A 96 -3.30 8.35 -7.58
CA TYR A 96 -4.58 9.00 -7.86
C TYR A 96 -4.43 10.45 -8.34
N LEU A 97 -3.54 11.23 -7.72
CA LEU A 97 -3.37 12.65 -8.05
C LEU A 97 -2.60 12.91 -9.35
N SER A 98 -1.90 11.91 -9.88
CA SER A 98 -1.15 12.04 -11.13
C SER A 98 -1.83 11.34 -12.31
N LYS A 99 -3.02 10.74 -12.11
CA LYS A 99 -3.66 9.94 -13.15
C LYS A 99 -4.14 10.83 -14.30
N GLU A 100 -3.65 10.55 -15.51
CA GLU A 100 -4.18 11.16 -16.72
C GLU A 100 -5.33 10.31 -17.26
N GLY A 101 -6.53 10.88 -17.29
CA GLY A 101 -7.74 10.20 -17.76
C GLY A 101 -8.21 9.04 -16.85
N PRO A 102 -9.18 8.22 -17.32
CA PRO A 102 -9.71 7.08 -16.58
C PRO A 102 -8.78 5.86 -16.69
N SER A 103 -7.68 5.86 -15.93
CA SER A 103 -6.77 4.71 -15.76
C SER A 103 -7.21 3.72 -14.68
N SER A 104 -8.48 3.78 -14.24
CA SER A 104 -8.98 3.16 -13.01
C SER A 104 -9.32 1.67 -13.10
N LEU A 105 -9.34 1.10 -14.31
CA LEU A 105 -9.87 -0.24 -14.55
C LEU A 105 -9.06 -1.33 -13.86
N THR A 106 -7.74 -1.17 -13.73
CA THR A 106 -6.86 -2.14 -13.08
C THR A 106 -6.49 -1.75 -11.64
N GLY A 107 -7.12 -0.70 -11.11
CA GLY A 107 -6.85 -0.20 -9.76
C GLY A 107 -6.05 1.11 -9.75
N ILE A 108 -6.07 1.76 -8.58
CA ILE A 108 -5.44 3.06 -8.32
C ILE A 108 -4.81 3.03 -6.93
N ASN A 109 -3.71 3.78 -6.77
CA ASN A 109 -3.09 4.03 -5.48
C ASN A 109 -3.52 5.38 -4.89
N TYR A 110 -4.22 5.35 -3.76
CA TYR A 110 -4.66 6.52 -3.00
C TYR A 110 -3.76 6.85 -1.81
N ALA A 111 -2.76 6.01 -1.52
CA ALA A 111 -1.87 6.19 -0.38
C ALA A 111 -1.06 7.48 -0.47
N SER A 112 -0.71 8.03 0.68
CA SER A 112 0.03 9.30 0.78
C SER A 112 0.93 9.29 2.00
N GLY A 113 2.20 9.63 1.82
CA GLY A 113 3.17 9.87 2.88
C GLY A 113 2.62 10.74 4.02
N ALA A 114 3.10 10.44 5.23
CA ALA A 114 2.66 11.04 6.50
C ALA A 114 1.18 10.81 6.90
N ALA A 115 0.35 10.23 6.03
CA ALA A 115 -1.04 9.94 6.35
C ALA A 115 -1.20 8.97 7.53
N GLY A 116 -2.33 9.10 8.22
CA GLY A 116 -2.73 8.22 9.30
C GLY A 116 -4.21 7.86 9.26
N ILE A 117 -4.62 7.09 10.26
CA ILE A 117 -6.00 6.66 10.50
C ILE A 117 -6.85 7.86 10.92
N VAL A 118 -6.31 8.72 11.81
CA VAL A 118 -7.01 9.95 12.23
C VAL A 118 -6.59 11.15 11.38
N GLU A 119 -7.55 12.04 11.14
CA GLU A 119 -7.47 13.14 10.18
C GLU A 119 -6.23 14.04 10.34
N TYR A 120 -5.84 14.33 11.57
CA TYR A 120 -4.77 15.29 11.89
C TYR A 120 -3.36 14.67 11.90
N THR A 121 -3.23 13.36 11.74
CA THR A 121 -1.94 12.69 11.70
C THR A 121 -1.13 13.19 10.50
N GLY A 122 0.11 13.62 10.74
CA GLY A 122 1.01 14.13 9.70
C GLY A 122 0.85 15.62 9.39
N SER A 123 -0.13 16.32 9.97
CA SER A 123 -0.34 17.76 9.72
C SER A 123 0.88 18.64 10.05
N GLN A 124 1.81 18.14 10.87
CA GLN A 124 3.06 18.84 11.19
C GLN A 124 4.01 18.95 9.99
N VAL A 125 3.81 18.16 8.93
CA VAL A 125 4.65 18.16 7.71
C VAL A 125 3.95 18.78 6.50
N GLY A 126 2.77 19.38 6.67
CA GLY A 126 2.03 20.09 5.63
C GLY A 126 0.64 19.50 5.39
N VAL A 127 0.15 19.62 4.16
CA VAL A 127 -1.15 19.03 3.77
C VAL A 127 -1.05 17.51 3.77
N VAL A 128 -2.03 16.84 4.36
CA VAL A 128 -2.12 15.39 4.42
C VAL A 128 -3.35 14.87 3.72
N LEU A 129 -3.28 13.63 3.23
CA LEU A 129 -4.43 12.87 2.74
C LEU A 129 -4.71 11.72 3.72
N PRO A 130 -5.43 11.98 4.84
CA PRO A 130 -5.77 10.94 5.80
C PRO A 130 -6.65 9.87 5.17
N LEU A 131 -6.79 8.71 5.83
CA LEU A 131 -7.52 7.57 5.24
C LEU A 131 -8.94 7.93 4.77
N ASP A 132 -9.66 8.79 5.50
CA ASP A 132 -10.99 9.24 5.09
C ASP A 132 -10.98 9.96 3.72
N GLU A 133 -10.00 10.82 3.47
CA GLU A 133 -9.83 11.49 2.17
C GLU A 133 -9.42 10.52 1.06
N GLN A 134 -8.62 9.50 1.39
CA GLN A 134 -8.29 8.44 0.44
C GLN A 134 -9.54 7.62 0.05
N LEU A 135 -10.41 7.32 1.01
CA LEU A 135 -11.70 6.67 0.75
C LEU A 135 -12.65 7.57 -0.05
N ALA A 136 -12.64 8.88 0.21
CA ALA A 136 -13.40 9.85 -0.60
C ALA A 136 -12.91 9.86 -2.06
N ASN A 137 -11.60 9.89 -2.29
CA ASN A 137 -11.00 9.80 -3.63
C ASN A 137 -11.37 8.49 -4.36
N PHE A 138 -11.45 7.37 -3.62
CA PHE A 138 -11.95 6.12 -4.16
C PHE A 138 -13.44 6.18 -4.53
N GLN A 139 -14.29 6.80 -3.69
CA GLN A 139 -15.69 7.07 -4.01
C GLN A 139 -15.82 7.92 -5.29
N MET A 140 -14.93 8.89 -5.51
CA MET A 140 -14.89 9.68 -6.75
C MET A 140 -14.54 8.80 -7.97
N THR A 141 -13.61 7.87 -7.81
CA THR A 141 -13.26 6.90 -8.86
C THR A 141 -14.46 6.05 -9.25
N ILE A 142 -15.21 5.55 -8.27
CA ILE A 142 -16.42 4.73 -8.50
C ILE A 142 -17.52 5.53 -9.21
N THR A 143 -17.70 6.80 -8.84
CA THR A 143 -18.85 7.60 -9.31
C THR A 143 -18.57 8.37 -10.59
N ARG A 144 -17.31 8.67 -10.91
CA ARG A 144 -16.93 9.49 -12.06
C ARG A 144 -16.14 8.74 -13.12
N ASP A 145 -15.24 7.84 -12.72
CA ASP A 145 -14.30 7.24 -13.67
C ASP A 145 -14.81 5.90 -14.20
N LEU A 146 -15.18 4.96 -13.31
CA LEU A 146 -15.65 3.64 -13.72
C LEU A 146 -16.89 3.66 -14.64
N PRO A 147 -17.88 4.55 -14.45
CA PRO A 147 -19.06 4.62 -15.32
C PRO A 147 -18.78 5.01 -16.77
N ILE A 148 -17.57 5.52 -17.07
CA ILE A 148 -17.14 5.81 -18.45
C ILE A 148 -16.96 4.50 -19.24
N HIS A 149 -16.64 3.40 -18.56
CA HIS A 149 -16.26 2.13 -19.20
C HIS A 149 -17.17 0.95 -18.83
N MET A 150 -17.91 1.05 -17.73
CA MET A 150 -18.66 -0.05 -17.14
C MET A 150 -20.09 0.37 -16.77
N THR A 151 -21.04 -0.52 -16.99
CA THR A 151 -22.39 -0.39 -16.41
C THR A 151 -22.35 -0.60 -14.89
N GLN A 152 -23.40 -0.17 -14.18
CA GLN A 152 -23.47 -0.33 -12.73
C GLN A 152 -23.34 -1.79 -12.25
N SER A 153 -23.89 -2.75 -13.01
CA SER A 153 -23.75 -4.18 -12.70
C SER A 153 -22.29 -4.63 -12.83
N GLN A 154 -21.60 -4.19 -13.89
CA GLN A 154 -20.18 -4.50 -14.10
C GLN A 154 -19.29 -3.84 -13.04
N ILE A 155 -19.60 -2.61 -12.62
CA ILE A 155 -18.89 -1.93 -11.53
C ILE A 155 -19.03 -2.73 -10.23
N SER A 156 -20.26 -3.12 -9.86
CA SER A 156 -20.50 -3.91 -8.65
C SER A 156 -19.71 -5.23 -8.67
N GLU A 157 -19.73 -5.95 -9.79
CA GLU A 157 -18.97 -7.18 -9.97
C GLU A 157 -17.46 -6.94 -9.88
N HIS A 158 -16.96 -5.91 -10.58
CA HIS A 158 -15.55 -5.52 -10.60
C HIS A 158 -15.02 -5.24 -9.20
N LEU A 159 -15.70 -4.38 -8.45
CA LEU A 159 -15.33 -4.00 -7.09
C LEU A 159 -15.38 -5.19 -6.12
N SER A 160 -16.40 -6.05 -6.25
CA SER A 160 -16.50 -7.26 -5.41
C SER A 160 -15.37 -8.27 -5.63
N LYS A 161 -14.75 -8.26 -6.82
CA LYS A 161 -13.67 -9.19 -7.19
C LYS A 161 -12.26 -8.61 -6.99
N ALA A 162 -12.13 -7.29 -6.96
CA ALA A 162 -10.87 -6.56 -6.76
C ALA A 162 -10.22 -6.84 -5.40
N ILE A 163 -8.91 -6.60 -5.30
CA ILE A 163 -8.14 -6.65 -4.06
C ILE A 163 -7.90 -5.23 -3.56
N TYR A 164 -8.00 -5.06 -2.24
CA TYR A 164 -7.79 -3.80 -1.55
C TYR A 164 -6.64 -3.97 -0.56
N LEU A 165 -5.56 -3.20 -0.72
CA LEU A 165 -4.44 -3.20 0.22
C LEU A 165 -4.50 -1.93 1.09
N LEU A 166 -4.50 -2.10 2.41
CA LEU A 166 -4.40 -1.03 3.38
C LEU A 166 -3.11 -1.19 4.20
N SER A 167 -2.30 -0.14 4.24
CA SER A 167 -1.09 -0.08 5.07
C SER A 167 -0.97 1.31 5.69
N ILE A 168 -1.52 1.47 6.90
CA ILE A 168 -1.69 2.77 7.56
C ILE A 168 -1.69 2.60 9.08
N GLY A 169 -1.36 3.67 9.80
CA GLY A 169 -1.35 3.69 11.28
C GLY A 169 0.02 3.94 11.88
N ASN A 170 1.11 3.72 11.13
CA ASN A 170 2.47 3.93 11.64
C ASN A 170 2.70 5.39 12.03
N ASN A 171 2.19 6.33 11.23
CA ASN A 171 2.34 7.76 11.50
C ASN A 171 1.49 8.25 12.69
N ASP A 172 0.38 7.57 13.01
CA ASP A 172 -0.43 7.90 14.18
C ASP A 172 0.38 7.69 15.47
N TYR A 173 1.29 6.72 15.48
CA TYR A 173 2.25 6.56 16.56
C TYR A 173 3.49 7.43 16.37
N LEU A 174 4.15 7.34 15.21
CA LEU A 174 5.46 7.95 14.96
C LEU A 174 5.39 9.48 14.99
N ILE A 175 4.56 10.06 14.13
CA ILE A 175 4.48 11.51 13.96
C ILE A 175 3.63 12.11 15.09
N ASN A 176 2.48 11.49 15.34
CA ASN A 176 1.45 12.09 16.16
C ASN A 176 1.63 11.78 17.65
N TYR A 177 1.58 10.51 18.08
CA TYR A 177 1.70 10.15 19.51
C TYR A 177 3.11 10.34 20.08
N LEU A 178 4.16 10.06 19.31
CA LEU A 178 5.55 10.13 19.78
C LEU A 178 6.22 11.47 19.43
N GLY A 179 5.57 12.31 18.62
CA GLY A 179 6.08 13.65 18.27
C GLY A 179 7.43 13.61 17.55
N ALA A 180 7.70 12.60 16.71
CA ALA A 180 9.04 12.33 16.18
C ALA A 180 9.74 13.52 15.52
N PHE A 181 9.00 14.42 14.87
CA PHE A 181 9.57 15.56 14.14
C PHE A 181 9.61 16.86 14.94
N THR A 182 8.72 17.02 15.92
CA THR A 182 8.56 18.28 16.68
C THR A 182 9.09 18.17 18.12
N GLY A 183 9.29 16.94 18.62
CA GLY A 183 9.53 16.67 20.03
C GLY A 183 8.32 16.89 20.94
N VAL A 184 7.18 17.32 20.37
CA VAL A 184 5.96 17.66 21.09
C VAL A 184 4.82 16.81 20.54
N SER A 185 4.14 16.07 21.43
CA SER A 185 2.93 15.35 21.09
C SER A 185 1.74 15.84 21.93
N PRO A 186 0.83 16.63 21.34
CA PRO A 186 -0.44 16.92 21.98
C PRO A 186 -1.25 15.64 22.24
N THR A 187 -1.11 14.63 21.38
CA THR A 187 -1.84 13.36 21.51
C THR A 187 -1.44 12.62 22.78
N SER A 188 -0.14 12.50 23.09
CA SER A 188 0.30 11.80 24.30
C SER A 188 -0.06 12.54 25.59
N THR A 189 -0.38 13.85 25.52
CA THR A 189 -0.86 14.60 26.69
C THR A 189 -2.34 14.37 26.99
N VAL A 190 -3.11 13.90 25.99
CA VAL A 190 -4.56 13.69 26.11
C VAL A 190 -4.90 12.20 26.23
N TYR A 191 -4.13 11.33 25.60
CA TYR A 191 -4.37 9.89 25.58
C TYR A 191 -3.23 9.12 26.22
N ALA A 192 -3.59 8.20 27.11
CA ALA A 192 -2.71 7.09 27.49
C ALA A 192 -2.58 6.08 26.32
N PRO A 193 -1.58 5.17 26.34
CA PRO A 193 -1.31 4.23 25.25
C PRO A 193 -2.50 3.38 24.80
N GLU A 194 -3.21 2.73 25.74
CA GLU A 194 -4.33 1.86 25.43
C GLU A 194 -5.55 2.61 24.91
N PRO A 195 -6.03 3.70 25.54
CA PRO A 195 -7.11 4.52 24.99
C PRO A 195 -6.80 5.05 23.58
N PHE A 196 -5.54 5.39 23.30
CA PHE A 196 -5.15 5.81 21.95
C PHE A 196 -5.27 4.65 20.94
N ALA A 197 -4.82 3.45 21.30
CA ALA A 197 -5.00 2.27 20.45
C ALA A 197 -6.49 1.96 20.21
N ASP A 198 -7.34 2.11 21.24
CA ASP A 198 -8.79 1.94 21.11
C ASP A 198 -9.40 2.98 20.16
N LEU A 199 -8.97 4.25 20.22
CA LEU A 199 -9.38 5.30 19.28
C LEU A 199 -9.04 4.92 17.83
N LEU A 200 -7.81 4.49 17.57
CA LEU A 200 -7.36 4.12 16.23
C LEU A 200 -8.13 2.91 15.71
N ILE A 201 -8.31 1.85 16.51
CA ILE A 201 -9.05 0.65 16.12
C ILE A 201 -10.51 0.97 15.82
N ASN A 202 -11.18 1.74 16.67
CA ASN A 202 -12.59 2.12 16.46
C ASN A 202 -12.78 3.02 15.23
N THR A 203 -11.81 3.88 14.93
CA THR A 203 -11.83 4.73 13.73
C THR A 203 -11.61 3.89 12.47
N LEU A 204 -10.60 3.03 12.49
CA LEU A 204 -10.28 2.14 11.38
C LEU A 204 -11.42 1.14 11.09
N GLU A 205 -12.10 0.62 12.12
CA GLU A 205 -13.27 -0.25 11.96
C GLU A 205 -14.36 0.44 11.14
N LYS A 206 -14.64 1.73 11.41
CA LYS A 206 -15.62 2.53 10.66
C LYS A 206 -15.17 2.79 9.22
N GLN A 207 -13.90 3.08 9.01
CA GLN A 207 -13.30 3.28 7.69
C GLN A 207 -13.36 2.01 6.83
N LEU A 208 -13.12 0.84 7.41
CA LEU A 208 -13.27 -0.45 6.73
C LEU A 208 -14.73 -0.76 6.41
N GLN A 209 -15.67 -0.43 7.30
CA GLN A 209 -17.11 -0.52 7.01
C GLN A 209 -17.51 0.41 5.86
N GLN A 210 -16.94 1.61 5.79
CA GLN A 210 -17.16 2.53 4.67
C GLN A 210 -16.61 1.95 3.37
N LEU A 211 -15.38 1.43 3.37
CA LEU A 211 -14.78 0.76 2.21
C LEU A 211 -15.63 -0.43 1.73
N TYR A 212 -16.20 -1.21 2.65
CA TYR A 212 -17.13 -2.29 2.32
C TYR A 212 -18.43 -1.77 1.67
N LYS A 213 -19.00 -0.65 2.17
CA LYS A 213 -20.18 0.00 1.56
C LYS A 213 -19.89 0.50 0.14
N LEU A 214 -18.64 0.84 -0.16
CA LEU A 214 -18.18 1.20 -1.50
C LEU A 214 -18.02 0.00 -2.45
N GLY A 215 -18.23 -1.23 -1.98
CA GLY A 215 -18.20 -2.44 -2.80
C GLY A 215 -17.01 -3.35 -2.56
N ALA A 216 -16.06 -2.95 -1.70
CA ALA A 216 -14.91 -3.78 -1.40
C ALA A 216 -15.31 -5.08 -0.68
N ARG A 217 -14.71 -6.20 -1.09
CA ARG A 217 -14.94 -7.52 -0.48
C ARG A 217 -13.67 -8.26 -0.09
N LYS A 218 -12.53 -8.02 -0.73
CA LYS A 218 -11.27 -8.74 -0.43
C LYS A 218 -10.22 -7.76 0.04
N ILE A 219 -10.07 -7.65 1.36
CA ILE A 219 -9.30 -6.58 2.00
C ILE A 219 -8.09 -7.17 2.71
N ILE A 220 -6.91 -6.73 2.32
CA ILE A 220 -5.64 -6.98 3.02
C ILE A 220 -5.35 -5.76 3.88
N LEU A 221 -5.22 -5.96 5.19
CA LEU A 221 -4.85 -4.92 6.13
C LEU A 221 -3.54 -5.29 6.82
N ASN A 222 -2.50 -4.52 6.55
CA ASN A 222 -1.21 -4.68 7.22
C ASN A 222 -1.32 -4.19 8.67
N ASP A 223 -0.71 -4.94 9.59
CA ASP A 223 -0.43 -4.43 10.92
C ASP A 223 0.77 -3.47 10.92
N LEU A 224 0.98 -2.81 12.06
CA LEU A 224 2.01 -1.78 12.18
C LEU A 224 3.40 -2.40 12.30
N CYS A 225 4.40 -1.70 11.76
CA CYS A 225 5.79 -2.12 11.81
C CYS A 225 6.34 -2.03 13.24
N PRO A 226 7.45 -2.73 13.56
CA PRO A 226 8.13 -2.56 14.85
C PRO A 226 8.87 -1.21 14.86
N LEU A 227 8.15 -0.13 15.18
CA LEU A 227 8.67 1.24 15.07
C LEU A 227 9.94 1.46 15.88
N GLY A 228 10.11 0.79 17.02
CA GLY A 228 11.32 0.85 17.85
C GLY A 228 12.57 0.33 17.15
N CYS A 229 12.43 -0.38 16.03
CA CYS A 229 13.54 -0.84 15.20
C CYS A 229 13.89 0.13 14.05
N THR A 230 13.17 1.24 13.91
CA THR A 230 13.48 2.23 12.86
C THR A 230 14.78 2.96 13.18
N PRO A 231 15.61 3.31 12.17
CA PRO A 231 16.89 4.00 12.40
C PRO A 231 16.77 5.29 13.23
N MET A 232 15.63 5.99 13.13
CA MET A 232 15.35 7.19 13.90
C MET A 232 15.33 6.91 15.42
N TYR A 233 14.60 5.90 15.87
CA TYR A 233 14.53 5.58 17.31
C TYR A 233 15.79 4.89 17.81
N LEU A 234 16.43 4.06 16.99
CA LEU A 234 17.75 3.50 17.33
C LEU A 234 18.78 4.60 17.57
N LYS A 235 18.75 5.68 16.78
CA LYS A 235 19.69 6.80 16.94
C LYS A 235 19.36 7.71 18.13
N THR A 236 18.08 7.86 18.47
CA THR A 236 17.62 8.92 19.40
C THR A 236 17.19 8.42 20.78
N ARG A 237 17.02 7.11 20.98
CA ARG A 237 16.55 6.54 22.25
C ARG A 237 17.56 5.53 22.81
N PRO A 238 17.78 5.53 24.13
CA PRO A 238 18.61 4.52 24.77
C PRO A 238 17.96 3.14 24.64
N HIS A 239 18.75 2.14 24.26
CA HIS A 239 18.30 0.75 24.12
C HIS A 239 19.49 -0.19 24.29
N LYS A 240 19.24 -1.44 24.68
CA LYS A 240 20.26 -2.48 24.87
C LYS A 240 20.22 -3.59 23.83
N GLY A 241 19.05 -3.81 23.22
CA GLY A 241 18.81 -4.87 22.22
C GLY A 241 18.90 -4.36 20.78
N ALA A 242 18.32 -5.11 19.85
CA ALA A 242 18.24 -4.73 18.44
C ALA A 242 17.25 -3.57 18.17
N CYS A 243 16.32 -3.32 19.11
CA CYS A 243 15.26 -2.32 18.99
C CYS A 243 15.01 -1.61 20.32
N VAL A 244 14.24 -0.50 20.24
CA VAL A 244 13.72 0.21 21.42
C VAL A 244 12.42 -0.44 21.87
N ASP A 245 12.49 -1.31 22.88
CA ASP A 245 11.37 -2.15 23.32
C ASP A 245 10.14 -1.36 23.78
N GLU A 246 10.33 -0.21 24.42
CA GLU A 246 9.24 0.66 24.88
C GLU A 246 8.37 1.17 23.71
N ILE A 247 9.01 1.59 22.61
CA ILE A 247 8.30 2.04 21.40
C ILE A 247 7.56 0.87 20.75
N ASN A 248 8.18 -0.31 20.72
CA ASN A 248 7.54 -1.51 20.21
C ASN A 248 6.34 -1.93 21.07
N ALA A 249 6.44 -1.85 22.39
CA ALA A 249 5.35 -2.16 23.32
C ALA A 249 4.15 -1.21 23.11
N LEU A 250 4.41 0.08 22.87
CA LEU A 250 3.38 1.06 22.57
C LEU A 250 2.56 0.69 21.31
N VAL A 251 3.24 0.35 20.22
CA VAL A 251 2.59 -0.04 18.95
C VAL A 251 1.81 -1.36 19.09
N GLN A 252 2.26 -2.25 19.96
CA GLN A 252 1.61 -3.54 20.20
C GLN A 252 0.19 -3.42 20.79
N HIS A 253 -0.16 -2.29 21.44
CA HIS A 253 -1.54 -2.09 21.88
C HIS A 253 -2.52 -2.07 20.69
N PHE A 254 -2.13 -1.50 19.55
CA PHE A 254 -2.92 -1.53 18.33
C PHE A 254 -2.87 -2.90 17.66
N ASN A 255 -1.68 -3.45 17.40
CA ASN A 255 -1.53 -4.72 16.67
C ASN A 255 -2.27 -5.88 17.34
N LYS A 256 -2.30 -5.94 18.69
CA LYS A 256 -3.04 -6.98 19.43
C LYS A 256 -4.56 -6.90 19.29
N ARG A 257 -5.12 -5.75 18.94
CA ARG A 257 -6.57 -5.53 18.77
C ARG A 257 -7.04 -5.80 17.34
N LEU A 258 -6.13 -5.73 16.37
CA LEU A 258 -6.43 -5.89 14.95
C LEU A 258 -7.12 -7.23 14.61
N PRO A 259 -6.64 -8.40 15.09
CA PRO A 259 -7.26 -9.69 14.74
C PRO A 259 -8.72 -9.77 15.18
N SER A 260 -9.03 -9.32 16.40
CA SER A 260 -10.40 -9.34 16.93
C SER A 260 -11.33 -8.38 16.18
N MET A 261 -10.84 -7.19 15.79
CA MET A 261 -11.60 -6.26 14.95
C MET A 261 -11.90 -6.86 13.58
N LEU A 262 -10.89 -7.43 12.91
CA LEU A 262 -11.05 -8.07 11.60
C LEU A 262 -11.99 -9.29 11.67
N GLN A 263 -11.93 -10.08 12.74
CA GLN A 263 -12.84 -11.21 12.96
C GLN A 263 -14.29 -10.72 13.10
N ARG A 264 -14.55 -9.65 13.87
CA ARG A 264 -15.89 -9.06 13.98
C ARG A 264 -16.40 -8.58 12.63
N LEU A 265 -15.59 -7.83 11.87
CA LEU A 265 -15.95 -7.37 10.54
C LEU A 265 -16.23 -8.53 9.58
N SER A 266 -15.38 -9.56 9.56
CA SER A 266 -15.60 -10.75 8.72
C SER A 266 -16.87 -11.51 9.09
N SER A 267 -17.26 -11.52 10.36
CA SER A 267 -18.50 -12.18 10.82
C SER A 267 -19.77 -11.39 10.53
N THR A 268 -19.67 -10.07 10.33
CA THR A 268 -20.82 -9.17 10.21
C THR A 268 -21.03 -8.66 8.77
N LEU A 269 -19.97 -8.59 7.98
CA LEU A 269 -19.99 -8.08 6.61
C LEU A 269 -20.03 -9.23 5.61
N THR A 270 -21.23 -9.59 5.17
CA THR A 270 -21.47 -10.73 4.27
C THR A 270 -20.61 -10.68 3.00
N GLY A 271 -19.90 -11.76 2.75
CA GLY A 271 -19.04 -11.91 1.56
C GLY A 271 -17.74 -11.10 1.61
N ALA A 272 -17.47 -10.37 2.70
CA ALA A 272 -16.18 -9.75 2.92
C ALA A 272 -15.18 -10.78 3.49
N VAL A 273 -13.96 -10.72 2.98
CA VAL A 273 -12.79 -11.45 3.47
C VAL A 273 -11.76 -10.42 3.88
N PHE A 274 -11.32 -10.51 5.13
CA PHE A 274 -10.24 -9.71 5.66
C PHE A 274 -9.01 -10.59 5.89
N VAL A 275 -7.87 -10.17 5.38
CA VAL A 275 -6.57 -10.83 5.59
C VAL A 275 -5.66 -9.85 6.31
N GLN A 276 -5.12 -10.27 7.45
CA GLN A 276 -4.08 -9.51 8.13
C GLN A 276 -2.73 -9.76 7.46
N GLY A 277 -2.06 -8.69 7.02
CA GLY A 277 -0.65 -8.71 6.66
C GLY A 277 0.20 -8.57 7.92
N ASN A 278 0.98 -9.61 8.25
CA ASN A 278 1.81 -9.64 9.47
C ASN A 278 3.17 -8.97 9.22
N VAL A 279 3.15 -7.65 9.04
CA VAL A 279 4.32 -6.83 8.77
C VAL A 279 5.23 -6.77 9.99
N TYR A 280 4.65 -6.68 11.21
CA TYR A 280 5.41 -6.65 12.44
C TYR A 280 6.34 -7.86 12.59
N ALA A 281 5.78 -9.07 12.49
CA ALA A 281 6.56 -10.30 12.65
C ALA A 281 7.55 -10.49 11.50
N THR A 282 7.14 -10.17 10.27
CA THR A 282 8.02 -10.28 9.08
C THR A 282 9.24 -9.36 9.21
N ALA A 283 9.03 -8.09 9.58
CA ALA A 283 10.13 -7.15 9.78
C ALA A 283 11.04 -7.59 10.95
N THR A 284 10.45 -8.05 12.05
CA THR A 284 11.22 -8.55 13.21
C THR A 284 12.08 -9.74 12.83
N GLU A 285 11.56 -10.70 12.06
CA GLU A 285 12.30 -11.86 11.59
C GLU A 285 13.47 -11.47 10.67
N ILE A 286 13.29 -10.49 9.79
CA ILE A 286 14.38 -9.97 8.94
C ILE A 286 15.46 -9.31 9.80
N ILE A 287 15.08 -8.51 10.79
CA ILE A 287 16.01 -7.80 11.68
C ILE A 287 16.82 -8.79 12.53
N LEU A 288 16.18 -9.84 13.04
CA LEU A 288 16.84 -10.83 13.90
C LEU A 288 17.64 -11.87 13.11
N ASN A 289 17.27 -12.12 11.85
CA ASN A 289 17.91 -13.12 10.99
C ASN A 289 18.33 -12.53 9.62
N PRO A 290 19.15 -11.46 9.58
CA PRO A 290 19.41 -10.69 8.36
C PRO A 290 20.02 -11.54 7.23
N THR A 291 20.92 -12.46 7.56
CA THR A 291 21.62 -13.30 6.58
C THR A 291 20.69 -14.26 5.83
N LYS A 292 19.60 -14.72 6.47
CA LYS A 292 18.56 -15.55 5.84
C LYS A 292 17.86 -14.81 4.70
N TYR A 293 17.83 -13.48 4.76
CA TYR A 293 17.19 -12.61 3.77
C TYR A 293 18.20 -11.84 2.91
N GLY A 294 19.49 -12.18 2.99
CA GLY A 294 20.55 -11.53 2.21
C GLY A 294 20.91 -10.12 2.70
N CYS A 295 20.49 -9.73 3.91
CA CYS A 295 20.96 -8.54 4.59
C CYS A 295 22.31 -8.85 5.28
N ILE A 296 23.24 -7.90 5.23
CA ILE A 296 24.60 -8.01 5.79
C ILE A 296 24.71 -7.11 7.01
#